data_AF-A0A9X7C1R2-F1
#
_entry.id   AF-A0A9X7C1R2-F1
#
_cell.length_a   1.000
_cell.length_b   1.000
_cell.length_c   1.000
_cell.angle_alpha   90.00
_cell.angle_beta   90.00
_cell.angle_gamma   90.00
#
_symmetry.space_group_name_H-M   'P 1'
#
loop_
_entity.id
_entity.type
_entity.pdbx_description
1 polymer ?
#
loop_
_entity_poly.entity_id
_entity_poly.type
_entity_poly.pdbx_seq_one_letter_code
_entity_poly.pdbx_strand_id
1 'polypeptide(L)'
;MGILINKTLDNGLYLHRVYARIDSISGYKGGLDFSFNFYVSREHFMQGKGYIHQEMHHFVPDVGNRSENFIRQGYIHLKKLEGYKEAENVWEEGQN
;
A
#
# COMPACT_ATOMS: atom_id res chain seq x y z
N MET A 1 5.78 -4.63 -2.45
CA MET A 1 4.66 -5.34 -1.79
C MET A 1 3.39 -4.61 -2.17
N GLY A 2 2.43 -5.33 -2.74
CA GLY A 2 1.13 -4.77 -3.10
C GLY A 2 -0.01 -5.69 -2.70
N ILE A 3 -1.23 -5.27 -3.00
CA ILE A 3 -2.45 -6.03 -2.80
C ILE A 3 -3.34 -5.99 -4.04
N LEU A 4 -4.23 -6.96 -4.17
CA LEU A 4 -5.42 -6.88 -5.02
C LEU A 4 -6.66 -6.67 -4.16
N ILE A 5 -7.47 -5.68 -4.54
CA ILE A 5 -8.65 -5.30 -3.77
C ILE A 5 -9.77 -4.75 -4.65
N ASN A 6 -11.02 -4.97 -4.21
CA ASN A 6 -12.18 -4.25 -4.73
C ASN A 6 -12.41 -2.99 -3.88
N LYS A 7 -12.62 -1.83 -4.51
CA LYS A 7 -12.79 -0.57 -3.79
C LYS A 7 -13.86 0.30 -4.44
N THR A 8 -14.69 0.95 -3.65
CA THR A 8 -15.58 2.01 -4.13
C THR A 8 -14.97 3.35 -3.72
N LEU A 9 -14.80 4.26 -4.67
CA LEU A 9 -14.34 5.62 -4.41
C LEU A 9 -15.50 6.51 -3.93
N ASP A 10 -15.19 7.65 -3.33
CA ASP A 10 -16.19 8.58 -2.79
C ASP A 10 -17.17 9.12 -3.84
N ASN A 11 -16.76 9.13 -5.11
CA ASN A 11 -17.62 9.51 -6.24
C ASN A 11 -18.52 8.37 -6.74
N GLY A 12 -18.54 7.21 -6.05
CA GLY A 12 -19.33 6.04 -6.41
C GLY A 12 -18.69 5.13 -7.46
N LEU A 13 -17.49 5.44 -7.96
CA LEU A 13 -16.79 4.58 -8.92
C LEU A 13 -16.37 3.27 -8.24
N TYR A 14 -16.85 2.15 -8.76
CA TYR A 14 -16.44 0.82 -8.33
C TYR A 14 -15.20 0.36 -9.11
N LEU A 15 -14.13 0.08 -8.36
CA LEU A 15 -12.87 -0.45 -8.84
C LEU A 15 -12.81 -1.94 -8.51
N HIS A 16 -12.79 -2.78 -9.54
CA HIS A 16 -12.74 -4.23 -9.40
C HIS A 16 -11.30 -4.75 -9.49
N ARG A 17 -10.87 -5.54 -8.49
CA ARG A 17 -9.57 -6.22 -8.41
C ARG A 17 -8.38 -5.33 -8.83
N VAL A 18 -8.35 -4.09 -8.34
CA VAL A 18 -7.28 -3.16 -8.64
C VAL A 18 -6.02 -3.50 -7.85
N TYR A 19 -4.87 -3.19 -8.46
CA TYR A 19 -3.57 -3.35 -7.82
C TYR A 19 -3.24 -2.10 -6.99
N ALA A 20 -2.91 -2.27 -5.72
CA ALA A 20 -2.49 -1.17 -4.87
C ALA A 20 -1.17 -1.47 -4.16
N ARG A 21 -0.32 -0.46 -3.99
CA ARG A 21 0.98 -0.61 -3.32
C ARG A 21 1.38 0.64 -2.57
N ILE A 22 2.25 0.47 -1.58
CA ILE A 22 2.99 1.58 -0.99
C ILE A 22 3.97 2.10 -2.04
N ASP A 23 3.90 3.38 -2.35
CA ASP A 23 4.74 4.00 -3.38
C ASP A 23 5.87 4.83 -2.78
N SER A 24 5.54 5.72 -1.84
CA SER A 24 6.49 6.53 -1.10
C SER A 24 6.23 6.43 0.40
N ILE A 25 7.29 6.57 1.19
CA ILE A 25 7.24 6.66 2.65
C ILE A 25 8.22 7.74 3.12
N SER A 26 7.78 8.62 4.01
CA SER A 26 8.58 9.74 4.51
C SER A 26 8.18 10.13 5.93
N GLY A 27 9.07 10.84 6.64
CA GLY A 27 8.83 11.30 8.00
C GLY A 27 10.02 11.05 8.91
N TYR A 28 9.75 10.78 10.18
CA TYR A 28 10.76 10.58 11.22
C TYR A 28 10.33 9.49 12.22
N LYS A 29 11.18 9.18 13.20
CA LYS A 29 10.93 8.10 14.17
C LYS A 29 9.62 8.24 14.99
N GLY A 30 9.05 9.44 15.06
CA GLY A 30 7.78 9.68 15.77
C GLY A 30 6.54 9.48 14.89
N GLY A 31 6.71 9.27 13.59
CA GLY A 31 5.62 9.10 12.65
C GLY A 31 6.12 9.10 11.20
N LEU A 32 5.64 8.12 10.43
CA LEU A 32 5.87 8.00 9.00
C LEU A 32 4.53 8.10 8.26
N ASP A 33 4.51 8.92 7.23
CA ASP A 33 3.44 9.00 6.26
C ASP A 33 3.84 8.19 5.02
N PHE A 34 2.88 7.48 4.44
CA PHE A 34 3.09 6.79 3.18
C PHE A 34 1.93 6.97 2.22
N SER A 35 2.26 7.00 0.93
CA SER A 35 1.28 6.99 -0.14
C SER A 35 0.93 5.56 -0.52
N PHE A 36 -0.37 5.31 -0.66
CA PHE A 36 -0.92 4.04 -1.10
C PHE A 36 -1.64 4.26 -2.43
N ASN A 37 -0.98 3.86 -3.51
CA ASN A 37 -1.39 4.16 -4.87
C ASN A 37 -2.14 2.97 -5.48
N PHE A 38 -3.26 3.25 -6.11
CA PHE A 38 -4.11 2.28 -6.80
C PHE A 38 -3.91 2.40 -8.31
N TYR A 39 -3.72 1.28 -8.99
CA TYR A 39 -3.53 1.16 -10.42
C TYR A 39 -4.57 0.18 -10.99
N VAL A 40 -4.88 0.34 -12.27
CA VAL A 40 -5.77 -0.59 -13.00
C VAL A 40 -5.27 -2.03 -12.88
N SER A 41 -3.96 -2.24 -13.02
CA SER A 41 -3.31 -3.53 -12.79
C SER A 41 -1.84 -3.34 -12.45
N ARG A 42 -1.19 -4.42 -11.98
CA ARG A 42 0.27 -4.45 -11.77
C ARG A 42 1.03 -4.13 -13.06
N GLU A 43 0.56 -4.61 -14.21
CA GLU A 43 1.18 -4.34 -15.50
C GLU A 43 1.19 -2.85 -15.84
N HIS A 44 0.10 -2.13 -15.59
CA HIS A 44 0.04 -0.68 -15.80
C HIS A 44 1.06 0.07 -14.95
N PHE A 45 1.25 -0.35 -13.68
CA PHE A 45 2.32 0.18 -12.85
C PHE A 45 3.70 -0.11 -13.45
N MET A 46 3.98 -1.35 -13.86
CA MET A 46 5.27 -1.73 -14.46
C MET A 46 5.57 -0.99 -15.77
N GLN A 47 4.53 -0.60 -16.51
CA GLN A 47 4.63 0.24 -17.71
C GLN A 47 4.77 1.75 -17.41
N GLY A 48 4.84 2.14 -16.13
CA GLY A 48 4.97 3.54 -15.73
C GLY A 48 3.70 4.38 -15.93
N LYS A 49 2.52 3.75 -15.97
CA LYS A 49 1.23 4.48 -16.04
C LYS A 49 0.92 5.11 -14.69
N GLY A 50 0.21 6.24 -14.72
CA GLY A 50 -0.25 6.92 -13.50
C GLY A 50 -1.22 6.08 -12.67
N TYR A 51 -1.27 6.35 -11.36
CA TYR A 51 -2.28 5.77 -10.48
C TYR A 51 -3.66 6.41 -10.74
N ILE A 52 -4.72 5.65 -10.48
CA ILE A 52 -6.11 6.10 -10.62
C ILE A 52 -6.66 6.71 -9.32
N HIS A 53 -6.05 6.38 -8.19
CA HIS A 53 -6.39 6.91 -6.88
C HIS A 53 -5.18 6.78 -5.96
N GLN A 54 -5.08 7.68 -4.98
CA GLN A 54 -4.04 7.65 -3.96
C GLN A 54 -4.68 7.93 -2.60
N GLU A 55 -4.24 7.18 -1.60
CA GLU A 55 -4.52 7.46 -0.20
C GLU A 55 -3.25 7.75 0.56
N MET A 56 -3.36 8.55 1.62
CA MET A 56 -2.28 8.82 2.56
C MET A 56 -2.59 8.14 3.87
N HIS A 57 -1.61 7.40 4.38
CA HIS A 57 -1.71 6.68 5.66
C HIS A 57 -0.56 7.09 6.56
N HIS A 58 -0.80 7.02 7.87
CA HIS A 58 0.18 7.39 8.88
C HIS A 58 0.37 6.26 9.89
N PHE A 59 1.60 5.98 10.28
CA PHE A 59 1.90 5.06 11.37
C PHE A 59 3.17 5.45 12.14
N VAL A 60 3.28 5.01 13.39
CA VAL A 60 4.51 5.14 14.19
C VAL A 60 5.37 3.89 13.93
N PRO A 61 6.58 4.01 13.38
CA PRO A 61 7.44 2.87 13.12
C PRO A 61 8.10 2.34 14.40
N ASP A 62 8.41 1.05 14.41
CA ASP A 62 9.36 0.46 15.33
C ASP A 62 10.79 0.63 14.77
N VAL A 63 11.68 1.25 15.56
CA VAL A 63 13.07 1.54 15.19
C VAL A 63 14.07 0.65 15.94
N GLY A 64 13.59 -0.44 16.55
CA GLY A 64 14.43 -1.42 17.21
C GLY A 64 15.41 -2.12 16.26
N ASN A 65 16.53 -2.60 16.81
CA ASN A 65 17.60 -3.26 16.03
C ASN A 65 17.18 -4.56 15.32
N ARG A 66 15.99 -5.08 15.64
CA ARG A 66 15.44 -6.31 15.03
C ARG A 66 14.14 -6.06 14.25
N SER A 67 13.77 -4.80 14.09
CA SER A 67 12.52 -4.41 13.44
C SER A 67 12.64 -4.60 11.93
N GLU A 68 11.51 -4.92 11.30
CA GLU A 68 11.40 -4.99 9.85
C GLU A 68 11.71 -3.62 9.21
N ASN A 69 12.03 -3.58 7.91
CA ASN A 69 12.16 -2.29 7.23
C ASN A 69 10.84 -1.50 7.23
N PHE A 70 10.90 -0.17 7.12
CA PHE A 70 9.73 0.70 7.25
C PHE A 70 8.64 0.44 6.20
N ILE A 71 8.99 -0.03 5.00
CA ILE A 71 8.02 -0.36 3.95
C ILE A 71 7.19 -1.58 4.37
N ARG A 72 7.84 -2.61 4.95
CA ARG A 72 7.17 -3.80 5.47
C ARG A 72 6.33 -3.49 6.70
N GLN A 73 6.82 -2.64 7.60
CA GLN A 73 6.01 -2.17 8.72
C GLN A 73 4.76 -1.40 8.25
N GLY A 74 4.90 -0.51 7.26
CA GLY A 74 3.77 0.19 6.65
C GLY A 74 2.76 -0.78 6.03
N TYR A 75 3.24 -1.82 5.34
CA TYR A 75 2.40 -2.88 4.77
C TYR A 75 1.62 -3.64 5.86
N ILE A 76 2.30 -4.03 6.94
CA ILE A 76 1.68 -4.71 8.09
C ILE A 76 0.66 -3.81 8.78
N HIS A 77 0.96 -2.52 8.93
CA HIS A 77 0.01 -1.53 9.45
C HIS A 77 -1.24 -1.46 8.57
N LEU A 78 -1.05 -1.31 7.26
CA LEU A 78 -2.15 -1.27 6.28
C LEU A 78 -3.04 -2.52 6.36
N LYS A 79 -2.44 -3.72 6.43
CA LYS A 79 -3.18 -4.99 6.53
C LYS A 79 -3.96 -5.17 7.84
N LYS A 80 -3.80 -4.31 8.84
CA LYS A 80 -4.64 -4.29 10.05
C LYS A 80 -5.89 -3.42 9.91
N LEU A 81 -5.95 -2.55 8.91
CA LEU A 81 -7.10 -1.69 8.66
C LEU A 81 -8.26 -2.52 8.09
N GLU A 82 -9.49 -2.26 8.56
CA GLU A 82 -10.70 -2.98 8.13
C GLU A 82 -10.87 -3.01 6.62
N GLY A 83 -10.50 -1.92 5.93
CA GLY A 83 -10.58 -1.83 4.47
C GLY A 83 -9.61 -2.73 3.70
N TYR A 84 -8.55 -3.26 4.34
CA TYR A 84 -7.44 -3.94 3.65
C TYR A 84 -7.12 -5.33 4.21
N LYS A 85 -7.67 -5.71 5.37
CA LYS A 85 -7.35 -6.98 6.04
C LYS A 85 -7.60 -8.22 5.17
N GLU A 86 -8.66 -8.22 4.37
CA GLU A 86 -9.02 -9.33 3.46
C GLU A 86 -8.41 -9.22 2.05
N ALA A 87 -7.63 -8.17 1.77
CA ALA A 87 -7.04 -8.00 0.44
C ALA A 87 -5.99 -9.09 0.12
N GLU A 88 -5.99 -9.58 -1.11
CA GLU A 88 -5.05 -10.61 -1.57
C GLU A 88 -3.65 -10.00 -1.71
N ASN A 89 -2.62 -10.67 -1.17
CA ASN A 89 -1.25 -10.16 -1.25
C ASN A 89 -0.65 -10.37 -2.65
N VAL A 90 0.09 -9.38 -3.14
CA VAL A 90 0.90 -9.46 -4.35
C VAL A 90 2.35 -9.18 -3.99
N TRP A 91 3.18 -10.23 -3.99
CA TRP A 91 4.59 -10.15 -3.68
C TRP A 91 5.41 -9.90 -4.96
N GLU A 92 6.36 -8.98 -4.88
CA GLU A 92 7.36 -8.79 -5.94
C GLU A 92 8.59 -9.66 -5.65
N GLU A 93 9.45 -9.82 -6.65
CA GLU A 93 10.68 -10.61 -6.51
C GLU A 93 11.54 -10.10 -5.35
N GLY A 94 11.98 -11.01 -4.48
CA GLY A 94 12.75 -10.68 -3.28
C GLY A 94 11.94 -10.25 -2.06
N GLN A 95 10.61 -10.36 -2.05
CA GLN A 95 9.73 -9.95 -0.94
C GLN A 95 9.10 -11.12 -0.16
N ASN A 96 9.71 -12.31 -0.21
CA ASN A 96 9.28 -13.50 0.55
C ASN A 96 9.71 -13.44 2.02
#